data_AF-A0A496B6L7-F1
#
_entry.id   AF-A0A496B6L7-F1
#
_cell.length_a   1.000
_cell.length_b   1.000
_cell.length_c   1.000
_cell.angle_alpha   90.00
_cell.angle_beta   90.00
_cell.angle_gamma   90.00
#
_symmetry.space_group_name_H-M   'P 1'
#
loop_
_entity.id
_entity.type
_entity.pdbx_description
1 polymer ?
#
loop_
_entity_poly.entity_id
_entity_poly.type
_entity_poly.pdbx_seq_one_letter_code
_entity_poly.pdbx_strand_id
1 'polypeptide(L)' 'MQIRHTVVEYDLEETAAMLDISPTDLKKAVEAGHLQCYYRRGKDEYRFHEASLRVNKDLLSQKNYLAEALNTDLELP' A
#
# COMPACT_ATOMS: atom_id res chain seq x y z
N MET A 1 -17.16 0.40 -29.40
CA MET A 1 -17.20 0.91 -28.01
C MET A 1 -15.79 0.89 -27.47
N GLN A 2 -15.13 2.05 -27.36
CA GLN A 2 -13.89 2.14 -26.59
C GLN A 2 -14.29 2.02 -25.13
N ILE A 3 -13.96 0.90 -24.51
CA ILE A 3 -14.06 0.75 -23.06
C ILE A 3 -13.06 1.76 -22.51
N ARG A 4 -13.54 2.94 -22.14
CA ARG A 4 -12.75 3.87 -21.33
C ARG A 4 -12.47 3.08 -20.06
N HIS A 5 -11.26 2.54 -19.94
CA HIS A 5 -10.79 2.01 -18.67
C HIS A 5 -10.82 3.20 -17.72
N THR A 6 -11.92 3.35 -16.98
CA THR A 6 -11.99 4.26 -15.84
C THR A 6 -11.02 3.65 -14.86
N VAL A 7 -9.81 4.17 -14.89
CA VAL A 7 -8.75 3.72 -14.00
C VAL A 7 -9.20 4.14 -12.60
N VAL A 8 -9.65 3.17 -11.80
CA VAL A 8 -10.14 3.45 -10.45
C VAL A 8 -8.95 3.71 -9.54
N GLU A 9 -8.97 4.89 -8.92
CA GLU A 9 -7.96 5.38 -8.00
C GLU A 9 -8.52 5.38 -6.59
N TYR A 10 -7.75 4.84 -5.67
CA TYR A 10 -8.06 4.80 -4.25
C TYR A 10 -7.04 5.63 -3.49
N ASP A 11 -7.49 6.37 -2.50
CA ASP A 11 -6.59 7.04 -1.57
C ASP A 11 -6.03 6.06 -0.51
N LEU A 12 -5.16 6.56 0.36
CA LEU A 12 -4.54 5.81 1.44
C LEU A 12 -5.57 5.18 2.38
N GLU A 13 -6.63 5.90 2.75
CA GLU A 13 -7.65 5.42 3.69
C GLU A 13 -8.51 4.34 3.05
N GLU A 14 -8.96 4.55 1.81
CA GLU A 14 -9.71 3.55 1.04
C GLU A 14 -8.89 2.27 0.85
N THR A 15 -7.62 2.42 0.47
CA THR A 15 -6.71 1.29 0.25
C THR A 15 -6.45 0.53 1.55
N ALA A 16 -6.25 1.25 2.66
CA ALA A 16 -6.06 0.66 3.97
C ALA A 16 -7.29 -0.16 4.41
N ALA A 17 -8.49 0.39 4.21
CA ALA A 17 -9.74 -0.33 4.48
C ALA A 17 -9.90 -1.58 3.61
N MET A 18 -9.52 -1.53 2.32
CA MET A 18 -9.58 -2.70 1.42
C MET A 18 -8.56 -3.80 1.77
N LEU A 19 -7.43 -3.40 2.33
CA LEU A 19 -6.35 -4.30 2.74
C LEU A 19 -6.50 -4.76 4.21
N ASP A 20 -7.51 -4.29 4.91
CA ASP A 20 -7.78 -4.59 6.34
C ASP A 20 -6.58 -4.24 7.24
N ILE A 21 -5.93 -3.10 6.98
CA ILE A 21 -4.78 -2.58 7.76
C ILE A 21 -5.00 -1.11 8.10
N SER A 22 -4.24 -0.57 9.06
CA SER A 22 -4.30 0.87 9.36
C SER A 22 -3.68 1.70 8.22
N PRO A 23 -4.20 2.90 7.93
CA PRO A 23 -3.59 3.82 6.97
C PRO A 23 -2.15 4.19 7.35
N THR A 24 -1.85 4.28 8.64
CA THR A 24 -0.49 4.52 9.14
C THR A 24 0.47 3.37 8.80
N ASP A 25 0.02 2.12 8.98
CA ASP A 25 0.80 0.92 8.62
C ASP A 25 1.01 0.82 7.12
N LEU A 26 -0.05 1.09 6.33
CA LEU A 26 0.03 1.16 4.87
C LEU A 26 1.06 2.21 4.43
N LYS A 27 1.02 3.41 5.01
CA LYS A 27 1.97 4.49 4.71
C LYS A 27 3.40 4.04 5.02
N LYS A 28 3.66 3.52 6.21
CA LYS A 28 5.00 3.01 6.61
C LYS A 28 5.50 1.93 5.65
N ALA A 29 4.65 0.98 5.29
CA ALA A 29 5.02 -0.11 4.39
C ALA A 29 5.30 0.36 2.96
N VAL A 30 4.60 1.40 2.49
CA VAL A 30 4.92 2.06 1.21
C VAL A 30 6.21 2.87 1.30
N GLU A 31 6.43 3.63 2.38
CA GLU A 31 7.66 4.41 2.59
C GLU A 31 8.90 3.53 2.74
N ALA A 32 8.75 2.35 3.37
CA ALA A 32 9.79 1.33 3.47
C ALA A 32 9.99 0.51 2.18
N GLY A 33 9.16 0.75 1.14
CA GLY A 33 9.27 0.08 -0.16
C GLY A 33 8.74 -1.36 -0.18
N HIS A 34 8.05 -1.81 0.87
CA HIS A 34 7.42 -3.13 0.93
C HIS A 34 6.13 -3.21 0.13
N LEU A 35 5.38 -2.10 0.01
CA LEU A 35 4.13 -2.04 -0.75
C LEU A 35 4.24 -1.04 -1.90
N GLN A 36 3.49 -1.31 -2.98
CA GLN A 36 3.47 -0.43 -4.15
C GLN A 36 2.35 0.59 -4.04
N CYS A 37 2.69 1.86 -4.27
CA CYS A 37 1.76 2.91 -4.64
C CYS A 37 1.94 3.25 -6.12
N TYR A 38 0.89 3.81 -6.75
CA TYR A 38 0.95 4.15 -8.17
C TYR A 38 1.57 5.53 -8.41
N TYR A 39 1.11 6.54 -7.67
CA TYR A 39 1.88 7.77 -7.51
C TYR A 39 1.66 8.35 -6.12
N ARG A 40 2.66 9.14 -5.73
CA ARG A 40 2.56 10.04 -4.58
C ARG A 40 2.52 11.48 -5.07
N ARG A 41 1.63 12.29 -4.51
CA ARG A 41 1.60 13.73 -4.69
C ARG A 41 1.96 14.37 -3.34
N GLY A 42 3.14 14.95 -3.23
CA GLY A 42 3.60 15.50 -1.94
C GLY A 42 3.89 14.41 -0.89
N LYS A 43 3.71 14.75 0.40
CA LYS A 43 4.09 13.91 1.55
C LYS A 43 2.98 12.99 2.07
N ASP A 44 1.72 13.28 1.74
CA ASP A 44 0.56 12.61 2.35
C ASP A 44 -0.50 12.18 1.33
N GLU A 45 -0.33 12.51 0.05
CA GLU A 45 -1.27 12.12 -1.00
C GLU A 45 -0.73 10.86 -1.70
N TYR A 46 -1.21 9.69 -1.27
CA TYR A 46 -0.89 8.40 -1.87
C TYR A 46 -2.08 7.92 -2.69
N ARG A 47 -1.82 7.52 -3.94
CA ARG A 47 -2.84 6.98 -4.85
C ARG A 47 -2.49 5.58 -5.27
N PHE A 48 -3.48 4.71 -5.20
CA PHE A 48 -3.38 3.29 -5.49
C PHE A 48 -4.42 2.90 -6.53
N HIS A 49 -4.11 1.87 -7.31
CA HIS A 49 -5.02 1.31 -8.28
C HIS A 49 -5.33 -0.13 -7.91
N GLU A 50 -6.36 -0.70 -8.54
CA GLU A 50 -6.71 -2.11 -8.37
C GLU A 50 -5.51 -3.05 -8.58
N ALA A 51 -4.63 -2.76 -9.54
CA ALA A 51 -3.43 -3.56 -9.76
C ALA A 51 -2.48 -3.55 -8.55
N SER A 52 -2.20 -2.35 -8.02
CA SER A 52 -1.35 -2.18 -6.82
C SER A 52 -2.00 -2.81 -5.59
N LEU A 53 -3.32 -2.64 -5.42
CA LEU A 53 -4.10 -3.29 -4.36
C LEU A 53 -3.99 -4.80 -4.40
N ARG A 54 -4.13 -5.41 -5.58
CA ARG A 54 -4.04 -6.86 -5.74
C ARG A 54 -2.65 -7.40 -5.40
N VAL A 55 -1.60 -6.70 -5.84
CA VAL A 55 -0.22 -7.03 -5.50
C VAL A 55 0.04 -6.85 -4.00
N ASN A 56 -0.38 -5.73 -3.43
CA ASN A 56 -0.24 -5.44 -2.00
C ASN A 56 -0.98 -6.47 -1.14
N LYS A 57 -2.17 -6.89 -1.56
CA LYS A 57 -2.95 -7.94 -0.87
C LYS A 57 -2.24 -9.29 -0.89
N ASP A 58 -1.62 -9.65 -2.02
CA ASP A 58 -0.83 -10.87 -2.12
C ASP A 58 0.41 -10.81 -1.20
N LEU A 59 1.14 -9.70 -1.23
CA LEU A 59 2.28 -9.44 -0.35
C LEU A 59 1.88 -9.49 1.13
N LEU A 60 0.79 -8.84 1.52
CA LEU A 60 0.28 -8.87 2.90
C LEU A 60 -0.15 -10.28 3.32
N SER A 61 -0.75 -11.05 2.40
CA SER A 61 -1.15 -12.43 2.66
C SER A 61 0.04 -13.36 2.93
N GLN A 62 1.24 -13.01 2.45
CA GLN A 62 2.46 -13.79 2.73
C GLN A 62 2.96 -13.64 4.18
N LYS A 63 2.25 -12.88 5.04
CA LYS A 63 2.40 -12.74 6.52
C LYS A 63 3.76 -12.27 7.06
N ASN A 64 4.84 -12.30 6.29
CA ASN A 64 6.17 -11.85 6.72
C ASN A 64 6.35 -10.33 6.57
N TYR A 65 5.65 -9.71 5.62
CA TYR A 65 5.93 -8.32 5.23
C TYR A 65 5.48 -7.27 6.24
N LEU A 66 4.32 -7.45 6.90
CA LEU A 66 3.91 -6.53 7.98
C LEU A 66 4.84 -6.65 9.19
N ALA A 67 5.28 -7.87 9.51
CA ALA A 67 6.22 -8.09 10.59
C ALA A 67 7.58 -7.43 10.27
N GLU A 68 8.12 -7.59 9.06
CA GLU A 68 9.37 -6.92 8.66
C GLU A 68 9.24 -5.38 8.62
N ALA A 69 8.15 -4.86 8.04
CA ALA A 69 7.89 -3.42 7.96
C ALA A 69 7.65 -2.75 9.32
N LEU A 70 7.17 -3.51 10.32
CA LEU A 70 6.93 -3.02 11.69
C LEU A 70 8.09 -3.30 12.65
N ASN A 71 8.91 -4.33 12.38
CA ASN A 71 10.11 -4.65 13.18
C ASN A 71 11.35 -3.86 12.75
N THR A 72 11.34 -3.12 11.65
CA THR A 72 12.45 -2.23 11.26
C THR A 72 12.73 -1.07 12.23
N ASP A 73 12.01 -0.95 13.35
CA ASP A 73 12.38 -0.07 14.48
C ASP A 73 13.34 -0.75 15.48
N LEU A 74 13.62 -2.06 15.32
CA LEU A 74 14.30 -2.86 16.32
C LEU A 74 15.41 -3.74 15.75
N GLU A 75 16.32 -3.23 14.93
CA GLU A 75 17.60 -3.93 14.70
C GLU A 75 18.75 -3.00 14.32
N LEU A 76 19.49 -2.55 15.35
CA LEU A 76 20.88 -2.06 15.26
C LEU A 76 21.66 -2.61 16.47
N PRO A 77 22.51 -3.63 16.30
CA PRO A 77 23.79 -3.72 16.97
C PRO A 77 24.91 -3.03 16.17
#